data_AF-A0A959A4C9-F1
#
_entry.id   AF-A0A959A4C9-F1
#
_cell.length_a   1.000
_cell.length_b   1.000
_cell.length_c   1.000
_cell.angle_alpha   90.00
_cell.angle_beta   90.00
_cell.angle_gamma   90.00
#
_symmetry.space_group_name_H-M   'P 1'
#
loop_
_entity.id
_entity.type
_entity.pdbx_description
1 polymer ?
#
loop_
_entity_poly.entity_id
_entity_poly.type
_entity_poly.pdbx_seq_one_letter_code
_entity_poly.pdbx_strand_id
1 'polypeptide(L)'
;MALSQRIEAFAKLGKAIEKLPSDQLNEWVEEAANENRWFTPDSVQMALEGLTKMLKKEALENWIKPYSFNEGGKQVGIVMAGNIPLVGFHDLLCVL
;
A
#
# COMPACT_ATOMS: atom_id res chain seq x y z
N MET A 1 16.45 10.07 1.76
CA MET A 1 15.20 10.74 1.33
C MET A 1 14.56 11.38 2.55
N ALA A 2 14.06 12.61 2.45
CA ALA A 2 13.38 13.27 3.57
C ALA A 2 12.00 12.64 3.84
N LEU A 3 11.52 12.70 5.08
CA LEU A 3 10.22 12.15 5.47
C LEU A 3 9.07 12.73 4.62
N SER A 4 9.09 14.03 4.36
CA SER A 4 8.10 14.71 3.50
C SER A 4 8.06 14.16 2.06
N GLN A 5 9.22 13.79 1.51
CA GLN A 5 9.30 13.19 0.17
C GLN A 5 8.71 11.78 0.17
N ARG A 6 8.90 11.01 1.24
CA ARG A 6 8.30 9.67 1.38
C ARG A 6 6.79 9.74 1.47
N ILE A 7 6.25 10.62 2.32
CA ILE A 7 4.80 10.86 2.42
C ILE A 7 4.21 11.24 1.06
N GLU A 8 4.86 12.17 0.36
CA GLU A 8 4.38 12.61 -0.96
C GLU A 8 4.46 11.48 -2.00
N ALA A 9 5.47 10.61 -1.94
CA ALA A 9 5.57 9.45 -2.82
C ALA A 9 4.42 8.44 -2.58
N PHE A 10 4.14 8.10 -1.32
CA PHE A 10 3.03 7.20 -0.98
C PHE A 10 1.66 7.82 -1.29
N ALA A 11 1.49 9.12 -1.05
CA ALA A 11 0.27 9.82 -1.45
C ALA A 11 0.05 9.83 -2.97
N LYS A 12 1.12 9.97 -3.75
CA LYS A 12 1.07 9.83 -5.21
C LYS A 12 0.72 8.41 -5.64
N LEU A 13 1.23 7.38 -4.96
CA LEU A 13 0.85 6.00 -5.22
C LEU A 13 -0.64 5.77 -4.98
N GLY A 14 -1.19 6.24 -3.85
CA GLY A 14 -2.63 6.16 -3.58
C GLY A 14 -3.46 6.80 -4.69
N LYS A 15 -3.10 8.03 -5.11
CA LYS A 15 -3.76 8.73 -6.23
C LYS A 15 -3.60 8.01 -7.58
N ALA A 16 -2.48 7.34 -7.81
CA ALA A 16 -2.26 6.59 -9.04
C ALA A 16 -3.20 5.38 -9.11
N ILE A 17 -3.35 4.66 -8.00
CA ILE A 17 -4.29 3.53 -7.88
C ILE A 17 -5.73 4.01 -8.08
N GLU A 18 -6.14 5.11 -7.43
CA GLU A 18 -7.50 5.68 -7.59
C GLU A 18 -7.81 6.14 -9.02
N LYS A 19 -6.78 6.43 -9.83
CA LYS A 19 -6.93 6.89 -11.22
C LYS A 19 -6.87 5.77 -12.25
N LEU A 20 -6.68 4.52 -11.83
CA LEU A 20 -6.67 3.39 -12.76
C LEU A 20 -8.03 3.28 -13.45
N PRO A 21 -8.06 3.06 -14.78
CA PRO A 21 -9.30 2.76 -15.48
C PRO A 21 -9.96 1.51 -14.89
N SER A 22 -11.28 1.53 -14.72
CA SER A 22 -12.03 0.41 -14.12
C SER A 22 -11.79 -0.92 -14.82
N ASP A 23 -11.70 -0.91 -16.16
CA ASP A 23 -11.49 -2.14 -16.94
C ASP A 23 -10.10 -2.75 -16.67
N GLN A 24 -9.06 -1.91 -16.59
CA GLN A 24 -7.70 -2.34 -16.27
C GLN A 24 -7.59 -2.82 -14.81
N LEU A 25 -8.27 -2.15 -13.89
CA LEU A 25 -8.31 -2.57 -12.49
C LEU A 25 -8.97 -3.94 -12.34
N ASN A 26 -10.10 -4.16 -13.03
CA ASN A 26 -10.81 -5.43 -12.99
C ASN A 26 -9.97 -6.58 -13.56
N GLU A 27 -9.24 -6.33 -14.67
CA GLU A 27 -8.31 -7.31 -15.25
C GLU A 27 -7.25 -7.75 -14.23
N TRP A 28 -6.58 -6.80 -13.58
CA TRP A 28 -5.55 -7.11 -12.57
C TRP A 28 -6.10 -7.79 -11.32
N VAL A 29 -7.32 -7.44 -10.91
CA VAL A 29 -8.02 -8.09 -9.79
C VAL A 29 -8.28 -9.57 -10.10
N GLU A 30 -8.78 -9.85 -11.30
CA GLU A 30 -9.04 -11.23 -11.76
C GLU A 30 -7.72 -12.01 -11.91
N GLU A 31 -6.68 -11.41 -12.50
CA GLU A 31 -5.36 -12.03 -12.59
C GLU A 31 -4.80 -12.40 -11.21
N ALA A 32 -4.84 -11.49 -10.24
CA ALA A 32 -4.36 -11.74 -8.89
C ALA A 32 -5.13 -12.88 -8.19
N ALA A 33 -6.45 -12.95 -8.40
CA ALA A 33 -7.28 -14.03 -7.86
C ALA A 33 -6.98 -15.39 -8.54
N ASN A 34 -6.67 -15.38 -9.83
CA ASN A 34 -6.30 -16.58 -10.59
C ASN A 34 -4.93 -17.14 -10.20
N GLU A 35 -3.96 -16.26 -9.90
CA GLU A 35 -2.61 -16.67 -9.50
C GLU A 35 -2.53 -17.18 -8.05
N ASN A 36 -3.38 -16.66 -7.16
CA ASN A 36 -3.38 -17.03 -5.75
C ASN A 36 -4.77 -17.49 -5.27
N ARG A 37 -4.91 -18.79 -5.02
CA ARG A 37 -6.19 -19.41 -4.62
C ARG A 37 -6.77 -18.92 -3.29
N TRP A 38 -6.02 -18.19 -2.47
CA TRP A 38 -6.56 -17.58 -1.26
C TRP A 38 -7.22 -16.23 -1.54
N PHE A 39 -6.99 -15.66 -2.72
CA PHE A 39 -7.54 -14.38 -3.13
C PHE A 39 -8.86 -14.60 -3.86
N THR A 40 -9.85 -13.79 -3.51
CA THR A 40 -11.07 -13.57 -4.31
C THR A 40 -11.02 -12.19 -4.94
N PRO A 41 -11.68 -11.96 -6.09
CA PRO A 41 -11.78 -10.62 -6.69
C PRO A 41 -12.22 -9.56 -5.67
N ASP A 42 -13.26 -9.87 -4.89
CA ASP A 42 -13.77 -9.00 -3.81
C ASP A 42 -12.68 -8.68 -2.77
N SER A 43 -11.90 -9.67 -2.32
CA SER A 43 -10.85 -9.45 -1.32
C SER A 43 -9.72 -8.56 -1.85
N VAL A 44 -9.36 -8.69 -3.13
CA VAL A 44 -8.32 -7.87 -3.76
C VAL A 44 -8.82 -6.44 -3.93
N GLN A 45 -10.06 -6.27 -4.38
CA GLN A 45 -10.70 -4.95 -4.51
C GLN A 45 -10.80 -4.27 -3.14
N MET A 46 -11.28 -4.97 -2.11
CA MET A 46 -11.33 -4.46 -0.74
C MET A 46 -9.95 -4.05 -0.22
N ALA A 47 -8.91 -4.83 -0.49
CA ALA A 47 -7.55 -4.51 -0.07
C ALA A 47 -7.02 -3.25 -0.78
N LEU A 48 -7.29 -3.10 -2.09
CA LEU A 48 -6.92 -1.89 -2.85
C LEU A 48 -7.66 -0.65 -2.36
N GLU A 49 -8.97 -0.76 -2.07
CA GLU A 49 -9.73 0.34 -1.48
C GLU A 49 -9.24 0.74 -0.08
N GLY A 50 -8.86 -0.26 0.73
CA GLY A 50 -8.24 -0.01 2.04
C GLY A 50 -6.90 0.71 1.87
N LEU A 51 -6.10 0.26 0.90
CA LEU A 51 -4.80 0.83 0.59
C LEU A 51 -4.91 2.30 0.15
N THR A 52 -5.82 2.64 -0.76
CA THR A 52 -6.01 4.03 -1.23
C THR A 52 -6.43 4.96 -0.10
N LYS A 53 -7.31 4.50 0.80
CA LYS A 53 -7.71 5.25 2.01
C LYS A 53 -6.51 5.49 2.94
N MET A 54 -5.69 4.47 3.18
CA MET A 54 -4.50 4.57 4.05
C MET A 54 -3.44 5.50 3.45
N LEU A 55 -3.29 5.52 2.12
CA LEU A 55 -2.29 6.32 1.43
C LEU A 55 -2.72 7.78 1.20
N LYS A 56 -3.89 8.21 1.67
CA LYS A 56 -4.24 9.64 1.65
C LYS A 56 -3.24 10.44 2.46
N LYS A 57 -2.82 11.59 1.94
CA LYS A 57 -1.78 12.43 2.55
C LYS A 57 -2.11 12.75 4.01
N GLU A 58 -3.34 13.13 4.27
CA GLU A 58 -3.83 13.48 5.60
C GLU A 58 -3.83 12.25 6.52
N ALA A 59 -4.14 11.05 6.00
CA ALA A 59 -4.09 9.82 6.78
C ALA A 59 -2.64 9.47 7.18
N LEU A 60 -1.69 9.57 6.24
CA LEU A 60 -0.26 9.35 6.49
C LEU A 60 0.29 10.37 7.50
N GLU A 61 0.02 11.66 7.30
CA GLU A 61 0.48 12.73 8.20
C GLU A 61 -0.07 12.56 9.62
N ASN A 62 -1.35 12.21 9.76
CA ASN A 62 -1.96 11.94 11.06
C ASN A 62 -1.38 10.68 11.71
N TRP A 63 -1.15 9.62 10.94
CA TRP A 63 -0.57 8.38 11.44
C TRP A 63 0.83 8.58 12.01
N ILE A 64 1.68 9.35 11.32
CA ILE A 64 3.07 9.54 11.74
C ILE A 64 3.27 10.63 12.80
N LYS A 65 2.28 11.51 13.00
CA LYS A 65 2.32 12.66 13.93
C LYS A 65 2.84 12.34 15.35
N PRO A 66 2.52 11.21 15.99
CA PRO A 66 3.01 10.93 17.35
C PRO A 66 4.46 10.42 17.40
N TYR A 67 5.11 10.18 16.25
CA TYR A 67 6.46 9.61 16.20
C TYR A 67 7.52 10.67 15.91
N SER A 68 8.68 10.52 16.55
CA SER A 68 9.91 11.22 16.19
C SER A 68 10.79 10.33 15.32
N PHE A 69 11.28 10.88 14.20
CA PHE A 69 12.11 10.14 13.26
C PHE A 69 13.56 10.61 13.36
N ASN A 70 14.47 9.68 13.63
CA ASN A 70 15.90 9.95 13.62
C ASN A 70 16.45 9.86 12.20
N GLU A 71 17.55 10.55 11.93
CA GLU A 71 18.27 10.41 10.67
C GLU A 71 19.08 9.09 10.66
N GLY A 72 18.95 8.32 9.58
CA GLY A 72 19.64 7.04 9.37
C GLY A 72 18.69 5.90 9.02
N GLY A 73 18.84 5.35 7.81
CA GLY A 73 18.08 4.18 7.35
C GLY A 73 18.83 2.88 7.63
N LYS A 74 18.09 1.77 7.80
CA LYS A 74 18.64 0.42 7.82
C LYS A 74 18.18 -0.34 6.58
N GLN A 75 18.97 -1.33 6.16
CA GLN A 75 18.48 -2.34 5.22
C GLN A 75 17.62 -3.32 6.00
N VAL A 76 16.36 -3.48 5.58
CA VAL A 76 15.38 -4.35 6.23
C VAL A 76 14.85 -5.35 5.20
N GLY A 77 14.92 -6.64 5.53
CA GLY A 77 14.26 -7.70 4.77
C GLY A 77 12.85 -7.93 5.28
N ILE A 78 11.90 -8.10 4.36
CA ILE A 78 10.48 -8.35 4.68
C ILE A 78 10.09 -9.70 4.09
N VAL A 79 9.43 -10.54 4.89
CA VAL A 79 8.74 -11.74 4.42
C VAL A 79 7.25 -11.51 4.62
N MET A 80 6.53 -11.27 3.53
CA MET A 80 5.10 -10.97 3.57
C MET A 80 4.28 -12.26 3.61
N ALA A 81 3.20 -12.26 4.38
CA ALA A 81 2.25 -13.37 4.37
C ALA A 81 1.54 -13.43 3.01
N GLY A 82 1.49 -14.62 2.40
CA GLY A 82 0.98 -14.80 1.03
C GLY A 82 -0.53 -15.05 0.94
N ASN A 83 -1.25 -15.02 2.06
CA ASN A 83 -2.62 -15.48 2.14
C ASN A 83 -3.68 -14.39 2.03
N ILE A 84 -3.33 -13.13 2.28
CA ILE A 84 -4.25 -12.01 2.29
C ILE A 84 -3.71 -10.96 1.31
N PRO A 85 -4.53 -10.46 0.35
CA PRO A 85 -4.07 -9.44 -0.58
C PRO A 85 -3.47 -8.24 0.14
N LEU A 86 -2.27 -7.83 -0.28
CA LEU A 86 -1.59 -6.61 0.20
C LEU A 86 -1.33 -6.54 1.72
N VAL A 87 -1.48 -7.62 2.49
CA VAL A 87 -1.34 -7.59 3.96
C VAL A 87 0.03 -7.12 4.44
N GLY A 88 1.09 -7.45 3.71
CA GLY A 88 2.47 -7.02 4.01
C GLY A 88 2.79 -5.58 3.58
N PHE A 89 1.85 -4.86 2.95
CA PHE A 89 2.11 -3.50 2.50
C PHE A 89 2.40 -2.55 3.67
N HIS A 90 1.72 -2.73 4.81
CA HIS A 90 1.98 -1.89 5.98
C HIS A 90 3.41 -2.07 6.51
N ASP A 91 3.93 -3.30 6.50
CA ASP A 91 5.31 -3.57 6.90
C ASP A 91 6.30 -2.87 5.95
N LEU A 92 6.02 -2.89 4.63
CA LEU A 92 6.79 -2.14 3.63
C LEU A 92 6.74 -0.62 3.89
N LEU A 93 5.55 -0.10 4.19
CA LEU A 93 5.34 1.32 4.49
C LEU A 93 6.14 1.77 5.72
N CYS A 94 6.26 0.93 6.75
CA CYS A 94 6.97 1.25 7.98
C CYS A 94 8.49 1.32 7.83
N VAL A 95 9.08 0.62 6.85
CA VAL A 95 10.54 0.47 6.74
C VAL A 95 11.17 1.32 5.63
N LEU A 96 10.35 2.04 4.85
CA LEU A 96 10.79 2.96 3.79
C LEU A 96 10.89 4.41 4.28
#